data_AF-A0A3A6PGB2-F1
#
_entry.id   AF-A0A3A6PGB2-F1
#
_cell.length_a   1.000
_cell.length_b   1.000
_cell.length_c   1.000
_cell.angle_alpha   90.00
_cell.angle_beta   90.00
_cell.angle_gamma   90.00
#
_symmetry.space_group_name_H-M   'P 1'
#
loop_
_entity.id
_entity.type
_entity.pdbx_description
1 polymer ?
#
loop_
_entity_poly.entity_id
_entity_poly.type
_entity_poly.pdbx_seq_one_letter_code
_entity_poly.pdbx_strand_id
1 'polypeptide(L)' 'MSVQDQVERLEAEIVELKYQLMVLQNYVMPNTIPEWAQAASDKAKAAGMVPSPVNGGYDFYRMTAFLDEKRLI' A
#
# COMPACT_ATOMS: atom_id res chain seq x y z
N MET A 1 -32.55 -1.58 -25.10
CA MET A 1 -31.10 -1.46 -24.83
C MET A 1 -30.43 -2.51 -25.70
N SER A 2 -29.64 -2.06 -26.67
CA SER A 2 -28.97 -2.95 -27.62
C SER A 2 -27.86 -3.75 -26.93
N VAL A 3 -27.44 -4.86 -27.54
CA VAL A 3 -26.26 -5.61 -27.07
C VAL A 3 -25.01 -4.72 -27.08
N GLN A 4 -24.91 -3.81 -28.05
CA GLN A 4 -23.82 -2.83 -28.14
C GLN A 4 -23.80 -1.90 -26.92
N ASP A 5 -24.97 -1.40 -26.51
CA ASP A 5 -25.10 -0.52 -25.34
C ASP A 5 -24.70 -1.23 -24.04
N GLN A 6 -24.96 -2.55 -23.96
CA GLN A 6 -24.55 -3.37 -22.81
C GLN A 6 -23.04 -3.56 -22.76
N VAL A 7 -22.41 -3.79 -23.91
CA VAL A 7 -20.95 -3.94 -24.02
C VAL A 7 -20.25 -2.63 -23.62
N GLU A 8 -20.66 -1.50 -24.18
CA GLU A 8 -20.07 -0.19 -23.86
C GLU A 8 -20.18 0.14 -22.36
N ARG A 9 -21.34 -0.17 -21.74
CA ARG A 9 -21.53 0.03 -20.31
C ARG A 9 -20.59 -0.85 -19.47
N LEU A 10 -20.45 -2.12 -19.82
CA LEU A 10 -19.57 -3.05 -19.11
C LEU A 10 -18.10 -2.65 -19.27
N GLU A 11 -17.69 -2.17 -20.44
CA GLU A 11 -16.34 -1.65 -20.67
C GLU A 11 -16.04 -0.43 -19.79
N ALA A 12 -16.98 0.52 -19.70
CA ALA A 12 -16.85 1.68 -18.83
C ALA A 12 -16.74 1.26 -17.34
N GLU A 13 -17.55 0.30 -16.90
CA GLU A 13 -17.51 -0.21 -15.53
C GLU A 13 -16.19 -0.94 -15.22
N ILE A 14 -15.65 -1.71 -16.18
CA ILE A 14 -14.33 -2.34 -16.05
C ILE A 14 -13.22 -1.31 -15.91
N VAL A 15 -13.26 -0.22 -16.68
CA VAL A 15 -12.27 0.86 -16.58
C VAL A 15 -12.31 1.52 -15.21
N GLU A 16 -13.50 1.82 -14.70
CA GLU A 16 -13.70 2.42 -13.38
C GLU A 16 -13.20 1.50 -12.27
N LEU A 17 -13.57 0.21 -12.31
CA LEU A 17 -13.13 -0.78 -11.32
C LEU A 17 -11.61 -0.96 -11.32
N LYS A 18 -10.98 -0.97 -12.50
CA LYS A 18 -9.52 -1.04 -12.63
C LYS A 18 -8.84 0.19 -12.02
N TYR A 19 -9.40 1.38 -12.24
CA TYR A 19 -8.90 2.61 -11.65
C TYR A 19 -9.00 2.59 -10.11
N GLN A 20 -10.17 2.23 -9.58
CA GLN A 20 -10.38 2.11 -8.14
C GLN A 20 -9.43 1.09 -7.50
N LEU A 21 -9.25 -0.06 -8.15
CA LEU A 21 -8.33 -1.10 -7.68
C LEU A 21 -6.88 -0.60 -7.64
N MET A 22 -6.43 0.11 -8.69
CA MET A 22 -5.10 0.71 -8.73
C MET A 22 -4.89 1.70 -7.58
N VAL A 23 -5.87 2.56 -7.31
CA VAL A 23 -5.82 3.52 -6.19
C VAL A 23 -5.72 2.77 -4.86
N LEU A 24 -6.57 1.77 -4.62
CA LEU A 24 -6.55 0.98 -3.39
C LEU A 24 -5.22 0.22 -3.21
N GLN A 25 -4.68 -0.36 -4.28
CA GLN A 25 -3.39 -1.03 -4.24
C GLN A 25 -2.27 -0.08 -3.82
N ASN A 26 -2.25 1.16 -4.33
CA ASN A 26 -1.28 2.17 -3.90
C ASN A 26 -1.44 2.58 -2.43
N TYR A 27 -2.67 2.57 -1.89
CA TYR A 27 -2.93 2.87 -0.48
C TYR A 27 -2.56 1.73 0.47
N VAL A 28 -2.71 0.48 0.04
CA VAL A 28 -2.47 -0.69 0.90
C VAL A 28 -1.02 -1.17 0.79
N MET A 29 -0.47 -1.14 -0.42
CA MET A 29 0.88 -1.58 -0.75
C MET A 29 1.65 -0.39 -1.35
N PRO A 30 2.28 0.44 -0.52
CA PRO A 30 3.14 1.49 -1.04
C PRO A 30 4.30 0.86 -1.83
N ASN A 31 4.46 1.28 -3.08
CA ASN A 31 5.55 0.80 -3.95
C ASN A 31 6.94 1.18 -3.44
N THR A 32 7.00 2.19 -2.55
CA THR A 32 8.22 2.70 -1.93
C THR A 32 8.00 2.92 -0.44
N ILE A 33 9.06 2.78 0.36
CA ILE A 33 9.03 3.18 1.77
C ILE A 33 8.78 4.69 1.82
N PRO A 34 7.77 5.19 2.56
CA PRO A 34 7.57 6.62 2.74
C PRO A 34 8.77 7.29 3.43
N GLU A 35 9.12 8.50 3.02
CA GLU A 35 10.30 9.22 3.56
C GLU A 35 10.29 9.34 5.09
N TRP A 36 9.11 9.61 5.68
CA TRP A 36 8.94 9.72 7.13
C TRP A 36 9.21 8.40 7.88
N ALA A 37 9.12 7.25 7.19
CA ALA A 37 9.29 5.93 7.77
C ALA A 37 10.68 5.33 7.53
N GLN A 38 11.50 5.92 6.65
CA GLN A 38 12.74 5.31 6.18
C GLN A 38 13.70 4.98 7.33
N ALA A 39 14.02 5.96 8.17
CA ALA A 39 14.95 5.77 9.29
C ALA A 39 14.46 4.73 10.30
N ALA A 40 13.17 4.78 10.66
CA ALA A 40 12.57 3.84 11.60
C ALA A 40 12.48 2.41 11.01
N SER A 41 12.19 2.28 9.72
CA SER A 41 12.23 1.01 9.00
C SER A 41 13.62 0.39 9.01
N ASP A 42 14.68 1.19 8.81
CA ASP A 42 16.05 0.70 8.79
C ASP A 42 16.50 0.22 10.18
N LYS A 43 16.13 0.94 11.25
CA LYS A 43 16.33 0.48 12.63
C LYS A 43 15.57 -0.80 12.94
N ALA A 44 14.30 -0.88 12.56
CA ALA A 44 13.47 -2.07 12.75
C ALA A 44 14.10 -3.30 12.08
N LYS A 45 14.59 -3.15 10.83
CA LYS A 45 15.30 -4.23 10.12
C LYS A 45 16.59 -4.62 10.82
N ALA A 46 17.38 -3.65 11.31
CA ALA A 46 18.59 -3.92 12.07
C ALA A 46 18.31 -4.65 13.39
N ALA A 47 17.15 -4.39 14.02
CA ALA A 47 16.64 -5.10 15.19
C ALA A 47 16.03 -6.48 14.88
N GLY A 48 16.05 -6.92 13.60
CA GLY A 48 15.52 -8.21 13.18
C GLY A 48 14.02 -8.24 12.91
N MET A 49 13.34 -7.09 12.89
CA MET A 49 11.93 -7.01 12.49
C MET A 49 11.84 -7.12 10.97
N VAL A 50 11.36 -8.26 10.49
CA VAL A 50 11.20 -8.52 9.05
C VAL A 50 9.80 -8.06 8.62
N PRO A 51 9.68 -7.13 7.64
CA PRO A 51 8.38 -6.79 7.08
C PRO A 51 7.74 -8.01 6.40
N SER A 52 6.41 -8.04 6.36
CA SER A 52 5.65 -9.03 5.57
C SER A 52 6.23 -9.20 4.16
N PRO A 53 6.17 -10.41 3.55
CA PRO A 53 6.75 -10.73 2.23
C PRO A 53 6.30 -9.82 1.06
N VAL A 54 5.32 -8.94 1.28
CA VAL A 54 4.81 -7.94 0.34
C VAL A 54 5.37 -6.52 0.61
N ASN A 55 6.62 -6.41 1.10
CA ASN A 55 7.26 -5.13 1.42
C ASN A 55 6.44 -4.26 2.39
N GLY A 56 6.11 -4.80 3.57
CA GLY A 56 5.61 -4.06 4.74
C GLY A 56 4.65 -2.91 4.43
N GLY A 57 3.34 -3.15 4.49
CA GLY A 57 2.34 -2.11 4.24
C GLY A 57 2.46 -0.90 5.19
N TYR A 58 1.66 0.15 4.94
CA TYR A 58 1.69 1.38 5.75
C TYR A 58 1.59 1.14 7.26
N ASP A 59 0.91 0.09 7.70
CA ASP A 59 0.81 -0.26 9.11
C ASP A 59 2.16 -0.70 9.70
N PHE A 60 2.98 -1.43 8.94
CA PHE A 60 4.34 -1.74 9.36
C PHE A 60 5.14 -0.44 9.58
N TYR A 61 5.09 0.48 8.62
CA TYR A 61 5.79 1.76 8.72
C TYR A 61 5.29 2.66 9.85
N ARG A 62 3.97 2.71 10.08
CA ARG A 62 3.37 3.47 11.19
C ARG A 62 3.81 2.89 12.54
N MET A 63 3.81 1.56 12.66
CA MET A 63 4.24 0.90 13.89
C MET A 63 5.74 1.10 14.14
N THR A 64 6.60 0.91 13.14
CA THR A 64 8.04 1.11 13.33
C THR A 64 8.38 2.56 13.63
N ALA A 65 7.76 3.52 12.94
CA ALA A 65 7.93 4.95 13.26
C ALA A 65 7.50 5.27 14.69
N PHE A 66 6.37 4.73 15.15
CA PHE A 66 5.92 4.90 16.53
C PHE A 66 6.89 4.28 17.54
N LEU A 67 7.38 3.07 17.28
CA LEU A 67 8.34 2.39 18.14
C LEU A 67 9.67 3.17 18.23
N ASP A 68 10.14 3.71 17.11
CA ASP A 68 11.35 4.55 17.06
C ASP A 68 11.16 5.85 17.87
N GLU A 69 10.00 6.51 17.72
CA GLU A 69 9.66 7.70 18.51
C GLU A 69 9.68 7.41 20.02
N LYS A 70 9.26 6.21 20.42
CA LYS A 70 9.28 5.76 21.82
C LYS A 70 10.61 5.12 22.25
N ARG A 71 11.62 5.10 21.37
CA ARG A 71 12.96 4.53 21.61
C ARG A 71 12.91 3.05 22.00
N LEU A 72 11.98 2.31 21.42
CA LEU A 72 11.83 0.87 21.62
C LEU A 72 12.56 0.05 20.55
N ILE A 73 13.02 0.71 19.48
CA ILE A 73 13.89 0.20 18.41
C ILE A 73 14.89 1.26 17.98
#